data_AF-A0A1G7V8H4-F1
#
_entry.id   AF-A0A1G7V8H4-F1
#
_cell.length_a   1.000
_cell.length_b   1.000
_cell.length_c   1.000
_cell.angle_alpha   90.00
_cell.angle_beta   90.00
_cell.angle_gamma   90.00
#
_symmetry.space_group_name_H-M   'P 1'
#
loop_
_entity.id
_entity.type
_entity.pdbx_description
1 polymer ?
#
loop_
_entity_poly.entity_id
_entity_poly.type
_entity_poly.pdbx_seq_one_letter_code
_entity_poly.pdbx_strand_id
1 'polypeptide(L)'
;MPLRRNLRQGYHPSLFLAALGNGGLAVSFFMYLLFLVPRPKGTPIPTFDTLWPVLTGDPVMGGLIGAAALGILVFAFRHYRLLAWNLKEYALFKQTEAWHHLKQGNGEVSLMAIPLTLAMTVNVSFILGAVFVPGLWSVVEWLFPGALAAFAAIAVYGVRLFLDYFGRIIVEGRFDRSQNNNLSQLIAIFAFAMIGVGFAAPAAMSSVPATSTIGAVLSICFLSGALLLALVKTVTGFQDMMAHGISEEGSPSLWLMIPILTVSVIALVRINHGLAVTFGSHPAPAGTLVLITALMGVQLVFGLLGLTVMRRLGYFRDYLRGDKYSPLSFTLICPGVALFVVGNFFVHLGLIKTGLVDKYSLVHLALMLPLVYVQWKTIATNETLTRRLLKVGGGAEKVVGQAV
;
A
#
# COMPACT_ATOMS: atom_id res chain seq x y z
N MET A 1 7.85 2.77 -23.37
CA MET A 1 8.22 4.13 -22.88
C MET A 1 9.50 4.06 -22.07
N PRO A 2 10.62 4.69 -22.47
CA PRO A 2 11.91 4.55 -21.79
C PRO A 2 11.90 5.20 -20.40
N LEU A 3 12.44 4.47 -19.41
CA LEU A 3 12.71 4.98 -18.05
C LEU A 3 14.14 5.53 -18.02
N ARG A 4 14.39 6.52 -17.16
CA ARG A 4 15.76 6.99 -16.87
C ARG A 4 16.63 5.84 -16.39
N ARG A 5 17.93 5.88 -16.69
CA ARG A 5 18.89 4.85 -16.30
C ARG A 5 20.17 5.50 -15.82
N ASN A 6 20.94 4.78 -15.01
CA ASN A 6 22.23 5.23 -14.48
C ASN A 6 22.13 6.50 -13.62
N LEU A 7 21.13 6.56 -12.74
CA LEU A 7 20.91 7.72 -11.87
C LEU A 7 22.07 7.95 -10.88
N ARG A 8 22.74 6.87 -10.45
CA ARG A 8 23.87 6.89 -9.50
C ARG A 8 23.55 7.80 -8.30
N GLN A 9 24.25 8.93 -8.15
CA GLN A 9 24.07 9.86 -7.03
C GLN A 9 22.68 10.51 -6.98
N GLY A 10 21.98 10.63 -8.11
CA GLY A 10 20.63 11.19 -8.18
C GLY A 10 19.50 10.21 -7.85
N TYR A 11 19.81 8.97 -7.47
CA TYR A 11 18.80 7.99 -7.08
C TYR A 11 18.34 8.21 -5.62
N HIS A 12 17.05 8.02 -5.37
CA HIS A 12 16.48 8.05 -4.02
C HIS A 12 15.61 6.81 -3.75
N PRO A 13 15.74 6.11 -2.61
CA PRO A 13 14.99 4.88 -2.32
C PRO A 13 13.46 5.03 -2.35
N SER A 14 12.93 6.22 -2.08
CA SER A 14 11.48 6.49 -2.20
C SER A 14 10.91 6.24 -3.60
N LEU A 15 11.74 6.11 -4.65
CA LEU A 15 11.30 5.71 -5.99
C LEU A 15 10.71 4.29 -6.04
N PHE A 16 10.99 3.44 -5.04
CA PHE A 16 10.28 2.17 -4.84
C PHE A 16 8.77 2.38 -4.64
N LEU A 17 8.34 3.52 -4.09
CA LEU A 17 6.93 3.85 -3.90
C LEU A 17 6.17 3.95 -5.23
N ALA A 18 6.85 4.22 -6.35
CA ALA A 18 6.22 4.17 -7.67
C ALA A 18 5.80 2.74 -8.04
N ALA A 19 6.65 1.74 -7.76
CA ALA A 19 6.30 0.33 -7.95
C ALA A 19 5.20 -0.09 -6.98
N LEU A 20 5.32 0.28 -5.70
CA LEU A 20 4.30 0.04 -4.67
C LEU A 20 2.93 0.59 -5.07
N GLY A 21 2.88 1.84 -5.54
CA GLY A 21 1.66 2.52 -5.96
C GLY A 21 0.97 1.81 -7.13
N ASN A 22 1.73 1.33 -8.13
CA ASN A 22 1.17 0.50 -9.20
C ASN A 22 0.67 -0.85 -8.68
N GLY A 23 1.37 -1.47 -7.72
CA GLY A 23 0.88 -2.69 -7.06
C GLY A 23 -0.45 -2.45 -6.33
N GLY A 24 -0.56 -1.35 -5.59
CA GLY A 24 -1.80 -0.93 -4.94
C GLY A 24 -2.93 -0.65 -5.94
N LEU A 25 -2.64 -0.03 -7.08
CA LEU A 25 -3.63 0.18 -8.14
C LEU A 25 -4.14 -1.16 -8.70
N ALA A 26 -3.29 -2.18 -8.86
CA ALA A 26 -3.75 -3.52 -9.22
C ALA A 26 -4.72 -4.10 -8.16
N VAL A 27 -4.41 -3.94 -6.87
CA VAL A 27 -5.31 -4.33 -5.77
C VAL A 27 -6.65 -3.58 -5.84
N SER A 28 -6.64 -2.30 -6.20
CA SER A 28 -7.88 -1.52 -6.34
C SER A 28 -8.81 -2.09 -7.41
N PHE A 29 -8.30 -2.58 -8.55
CA PHE A 29 -9.13 -3.26 -9.53
C PHE A 29 -9.63 -4.62 -9.04
N PHE A 30 -8.80 -5.34 -8.28
CA PHE A 30 -9.20 -6.60 -7.65
C PHE A 30 -10.36 -6.43 -6.67
N MET A 31 -10.55 -5.25 -6.04
CA MET A 31 -11.70 -5.01 -5.16
C MET A 31 -13.04 -5.12 -5.88
N TYR A 32 -13.11 -4.71 -7.16
CA TYR A 32 -14.34 -4.90 -7.96
C TYR A 32 -14.66 -6.40 -8.09
N LEU A 33 -13.65 -7.21 -8.39
CA LEU A 33 -13.81 -8.67 -8.48
C LEU A 33 -14.24 -9.26 -7.13
N LEU A 34 -13.62 -8.80 -6.04
CA LEU A 34 -13.86 -9.29 -4.68
C LEU A 34 -15.29 -9.08 -4.21
N PHE A 35 -15.88 -7.93 -4.55
CA PHE A 35 -17.13 -7.50 -3.95
C PHE A 35 -18.33 -7.50 -4.90
N LEU A 36 -18.13 -7.18 -6.18
CA LEU A 36 -19.21 -7.16 -7.15
C LEU A 36 -19.52 -8.56 -7.68
N VAL A 37 -18.54 -9.44 -7.90
CA VAL A 37 -18.84 -10.76 -8.46
C VAL A 37 -19.54 -11.65 -7.43
N PRO A 38 -20.68 -12.29 -7.76
CA PRO A 38 -21.28 -13.31 -6.91
C PRO A 38 -20.32 -14.48 -6.71
N ARG A 39 -20.12 -14.93 -5.47
CA ARG A 39 -19.22 -16.03 -5.15
C ARG A 39 -20.00 -17.32 -4.95
N PRO A 40 -19.67 -18.42 -5.66
CA PRO A 40 -20.07 -19.76 -5.26
C PRO A 40 -19.54 -20.08 -3.85
N LYS A 41 -20.20 -21.00 -3.13
CA LYS A 41 -19.72 -21.46 -1.82
C LYS A 41 -18.38 -22.20 -2.01
N GLY A 42 -17.37 -21.82 -1.23
CA GLY A 42 -16.12 -22.61 -1.10
C GLY A 42 -14.81 -21.84 -1.25
N THR A 43 -14.79 -20.63 -1.82
CA THR A 43 -13.56 -19.83 -1.93
C THR A 43 -13.68 -18.47 -1.21
N PRO A 44 -12.69 -18.08 -0.38
CA PRO A 44 -12.70 -16.81 0.34
C PRO A 44 -12.49 -15.61 -0.60
N ILE A 45 -11.86 -15.82 -1.77
CA ILE A 45 -11.56 -14.80 -2.78
C ILE A 45 -12.03 -15.23 -4.17
N PRO A 46 -12.21 -14.28 -5.12
CA PRO A 46 -12.45 -14.61 -6.53
C PRO A 46 -11.25 -15.33 -7.12
N THR A 47 -11.52 -16.45 -7.79
CA THR A 47 -10.55 -17.26 -8.51
C THR A 47 -10.92 -17.33 -9.99
N PHE A 48 -9.98 -17.73 -10.86
CA PHE A 48 -10.21 -17.95 -12.29
C PHE A 48 -11.47 -18.79 -12.52
N ASP A 49 -11.62 -19.89 -11.79
CA ASP A 49 -12.73 -20.84 -11.94
C ASP A 49 -14.10 -20.21 -11.60
N THR A 50 -14.12 -19.21 -10.72
CA THR A 50 -15.35 -18.46 -10.39
C THR A 50 -15.61 -17.29 -11.34
N LEU A 51 -14.56 -16.68 -11.89
CA LEU A 51 -14.65 -15.50 -12.74
C LEU A 51 -14.94 -15.87 -14.19
N TRP A 52 -14.35 -16.96 -14.69
CA TRP A 52 -14.43 -17.37 -16.09
C TRP A 52 -15.87 -17.63 -16.59
N PRO A 53 -16.75 -18.32 -15.82
CA PRO A 53 -18.13 -18.52 -16.25
C PRO A 53 -18.94 -17.22 -16.30
N VAL A 54 -18.70 -16.29 -15.38
CA VAL A 54 -19.38 -14.98 -15.36
C VAL A 54 -18.88 -14.10 -16.49
N LEU A 55 -17.57 -14.17 -16.79
CA LEU A 55 -16.93 -13.46 -17.88
C LEU A 55 -17.48 -13.84 -19.25
N THR A 56 -17.77 -15.13 -19.46
CA THR A 56 -18.26 -15.66 -20.75
C THR A 56 -19.79 -15.73 -20.84
N GLY A 57 -20.50 -15.67 -19.71
CA GLY A 57 -21.96 -15.80 -19.65
C GLY A 57 -22.73 -14.48 -19.69
N ASP A 58 -22.49 -13.58 -18.73
CA ASP A 58 -23.23 -12.31 -18.60
C ASP A 58 -22.47 -11.17 -19.32
N PRO A 59 -23.01 -10.55 -20.38
CA PRO A 59 -22.30 -9.51 -21.13
C PRO A 59 -21.95 -8.28 -20.29
N VAL A 60 -22.81 -7.88 -19.34
CA VAL A 60 -22.63 -6.67 -18.54
C VAL A 60 -21.61 -6.92 -17.43
N MET A 61 -21.82 -7.97 -16.64
CA MET A 61 -20.87 -8.33 -15.58
C MET A 61 -19.55 -8.83 -16.14
N GLY A 62 -19.58 -9.56 -17.27
CA GLY A 62 -18.38 -9.98 -17.98
C GLY A 62 -17.57 -8.81 -18.51
N GLY A 63 -18.22 -7.77 -19.05
CA GLY A 63 -17.55 -6.53 -19.42
C GLY A 63 -16.82 -5.87 -18.23
N LEU A 64 -17.47 -5.82 -17.06
CA LEU A 64 -16.88 -5.27 -15.83
C LEU A 64 -15.71 -6.12 -15.31
N ILE A 65 -15.85 -7.45 -15.31
CA ILE A 65 -14.78 -8.38 -14.92
C ILE A 65 -13.59 -8.24 -15.87
N GLY A 66 -13.84 -8.20 -17.18
CA GLY A 66 -12.82 -8.02 -18.20
C GLY A 66 -12.06 -6.70 -18.04
N ALA A 67 -12.77 -5.60 -17.78
CA ALA A 67 -12.16 -4.30 -17.50
C ALA A 67 -11.31 -4.32 -16.22
N ALA A 68 -11.80 -4.94 -15.15
CA ALA A 68 -11.06 -5.09 -13.90
C ALA A 68 -9.81 -5.97 -14.08
N ALA A 69 -9.92 -7.09 -14.79
CA ALA A 69 -8.82 -7.98 -15.11
C ALA A 69 -7.75 -7.26 -15.95
N LEU A 70 -8.16 -6.49 -16.96
CA LEU A 70 -7.23 -5.67 -17.75
C LEU A 70 -6.52 -4.63 -16.87
N GLY A 71 -7.24 -3.96 -15.97
CA GLY A 71 -6.66 -3.05 -14.99
C GLY A 71 -5.59 -3.73 -14.13
N ILE A 72 -5.88 -4.92 -13.60
CA ILE A 72 -4.91 -5.72 -12.83
C ILE A 72 -3.67 -6.00 -13.68
N LEU A 73 -3.81 -6.48 -14.92
CA LEU A 73 -2.67 -6.80 -15.79
C LEU A 73 -1.80 -5.57 -16.07
N VAL A 74 -2.41 -4.44 -16.43
CA VAL A 74 -1.68 -3.20 -16.75
C VAL A 74 -0.87 -2.72 -15.55
N PHE A 75 -1.49 -2.67 -14.37
CA PHE A 75 -0.83 -2.15 -13.18
C PHE A 75 0.17 -3.16 -12.57
N ALA A 76 -0.10 -4.47 -12.67
CA ALA A 76 0.85 -5.49 -12.27
C ALA A 76 2.10 -5.49 -13.17
N PHE A 77 1.92 -5.41 -14.50
CA PHE A 77 3.05 -5.27 -15.44
C PHE A 77 3.92 -4.06 -15.10
N ARG A 78 3.29 -2.92 -14.81
CA ARG A 78 4.00 -1.70 -14.39
C ARG A 78 4.71 -1.86 -13.05
N HIS A 79 4.07 -2.54 -12.09
CA HIS A 79 4.68 -2.85 -10.80
C HIS A 79 5.99 -3.63 -10.99
N TYR A 80 5.97 -4.78 -11.67
CA TYR A 80 7.19 -5.59 -11.88
C TYR A 80 8.24 -4.86 -12.70
N ARG A 81 7.81 -4.12 -13.72
CA ARG A 81 8.71 -3.32 -14.55
C ARG A 81 9.44 -2.25 -13.73
N LEU A 82 8.73 -1.53 -12.86
CA LEU A 82 9.31 -0.51 -11.98
C LEU A 82 10.10 -1.12 -10.82
N LEU A 83 9.71 -2.28 -10.33
CA LEU A 83 10.46 -3.02 -9.32
C LEU A 83 11.83 -3.45 -9.87
N ALA A 84 11.86 -4.09 -11.05
CA ALA A 84 13.10 -4.51 -11.69
C ALA A 84 14.01 -3.31 -12.00
N TRP A 85 13.43 -2.18 -12.41
CA TRP A 85 14.16 -0.94 -12.59
C TRP A 85 14.74 -0.40 -11.28
N ASN A 86 13.93 -0.30 -10.21
CA ASN A 86 14.38 0.17 -8.90
C ASN A 86 15.49 -0.70 -8.31
N LEU A 87 15.38 -2.04 -8.42
CA LEU A 87 16.41 -2.95 -7.93
C LEU A 87 17.76 -2.74 -8.65
N LYS A 88 17.73 -2.48 -9.96
CA LYS A 88 18.94 -2.20 -10.75
C LYS A 88 19.56 -0.85 -10.38
N GLU A 89 18.77 0.22 -10.33
CA GLU A 89 19.26 1.56 -9.98
C GLU A 89 19.73 1.62 -8.52
N TYR A 90 19.05 0.93 -7.61
CA TYR A 90 19.49 0.79 -6.22
C TYR A 90 20.84 0.06 -6.11
N ALA A 91 21.07 -0.98 -6.91
CA ALA A 91 22.35 -1.67 -6.93
C ALA A 91 23.51 -0.74 -7.36
N LEU A 92 23.27 0.16 -8.32
CA LEU A 92 24.22 1.20 -8.72
C LEU A 92 24.39 2.27 -7.63
N PHE A 93 23.29 2.71 -7.02
CA PHE A 93 23.31 3.73 -5.96
C PHE A 93 24.17 3.31 -4.77
N LYS A 94 24.11 2.03 -4.36
CA LYS A 94 24.92 1.48 -3.27
C LYS A 94 26.44 1.66 -3.43
N GLN A 95 26.92 1.95 -4.64
CA GLN A 95 28.33 2.15 -4.95
C GLN A 95 28.77 3.62 -4.91
N THR A 96 27.89 4.53 -4.46
CA THR A 96 28.12 5.98 -4.53
C THR A 96 28.31 6.61 -3.14
N GLU A 97 28.95 7.76 -3.06
CA GLU A 97 29.08 8.51 -1.79
C GLU A 97 27.72 8.95 -1.23
N ALA A 98 26.77 9.28 -2.10
CA ALA A 98 25.40 9.64 -1.72
C ALA A 98 24.70 8.50 -0.93
N TRP A 99 25.06 7.24 -1.20
CA TRP A 99 24.58 6.10 -0.41
C TRP A 99 25.11 6.11 1.02
N HIS A 100 26.42 6.33 1.17
CA HIS A 100 27.06 6.40 2.49
C HIS A 100 26.50 7.57 3.31
N HIS A 101 26.28 8.73 2.66
CA HIS A 101 25.64 9.87 3.30
C HIS A 101 24.20 9.58 3.72
N LEU A 102 23.40 8.93 2.86
CA LEU A 102 22.03 8.53 3.20
C LEU A 102 22.01 7.61 4.43
N LYS A 103 22.93 6.63 4.48
CA LYS A 103 23.05 5.65 5.57
C LYS A 103 23.45 6.28 6.91
N GLN A 104 24.07 7.45 6.90
CA GLN A 104 24.46 8.19 8.12
C GLN A 104 23.43 9.25 8.53
N GLY A 105 22.46 9.57 7.67
CA GLY A 105 21.47 10.63 7.89
C GLY A 105 20.09 10.14 8.33
N ASN A 106 19.17 11.09 8.55
CA ASN A 106 17.75 10.80 8.83
C ASN A 106 17.05 10.12 7.64
N GLY A 107 17.56 10.32 6.42
CA GLY A 107 17.03 9.73 5.19
C GLY A 107 17.16 8.22 5.08
N GLU A 108 17.97 7.58 5.93
CA GLU A 108 18.14 6.12 5.98
C GLU A 108 16.80 5.37 6.12
N VAL A 109 15.81 5.95 6.82
CA VAL A 109 14.47 5.35 6.98
C VAL A 109 13.75 5.12 5.65
N SER A 110 14.11 5.87 4.59
CA SER A 110 13.55 5.69 3.24
C SER A 110 13.85 4.31 2.65
N LEU A 111 14.86 3.59 3.16
CA LEU A 111 15.16 2.22 2.76
C LEU A 111 14.05 1.23 3.10
N MET A 112 13.19 1.58 4.06
CA MET A 112 12.00 0.79 4.39
C MET A 112 10.98 0.74 3.24
N ALA A 113 11.10 1.60 2.22
CA ALA A 113 10.33 1.50 0.99
C ALA A 113 10.61 0.18 0.23
N ILE A 114 11.78 -0.42 0.40
CA ILE A 114 12.17 -1.68 -0.25
C ILE A 114 11.36 -2.86 0.31
N PRO A 115 11.45 -3.24 1.61
CA PRO A 115 10.65 -4.34 2.15
C PRO A 115 9.15 -4.10 1.99
N LEU A 116 8.69 -2.84 2.11
CA LEU A 116 7.30 -2.45 1.85
C LEU A 116 6.87 -2.81 0.41
N THR A 117 7.71 -2.54 -0.59
CA THR A 117 7.41 -2.84 -1.99
C THR A 117 7.49 -4.34 -2.28
N LEU A 118 8.47 -5.04 -1.70
CA LEU A 118 8.60 -6.50 -1.83
C LEU A 118 7.40 -7.24 -1.24
N ALA A 119 6.87 -6.79 -0.10
CA ALA A 119 5.64 -7.34 0.46
C ALA A 119 4.45 -7.14 -0.49
N MET A 120 4.36 -5.98 -1.14
CA MET A 120 3.36 -5.73 -2.18
C MET A 120 3.56 -6.64 -3.40
N THR A 121 4.80 -6.96 -3.79
CA THR A 121 5.08 -7.89 -4.88
C THR A 121 4.46 -9.26 -4.63
N VAL A 122 4.57 -9.79 -3.41
CA VAL A 122 3.94 -11.07 -3.04
C VAL A 122 2.41 -10.99 -3.18
N ASN A 123 1.81 -9.88 -2.72
CA ASN A 123 0.36 -9.66 -2.84
C ASN A 123 -0.10 -9.58 -4.32
N VAL A 124 0.66 -8.88 -5.17
CA VAL A 124 0.36 -8.77 -6.61
C VAL A 124 0.52 -10.13 -7.29
N SER A 125 1.56 -10.90 -6.97
CA SER A 125 1.75 -12.27 -7.49
C SER A 125 0.54 -13.15 -7.14
N PHE A 126 0.04 -13.05 -5.91
CA PHE A 126 -1.12 -13.82 -5.47
C PHE A 126 -2.41 -13.42 -6.21
N ILE A 127 -2.63 -12.12 -6.45
CA ILE A 127 -3.77 -11.65 -7.24
C ILE A 127 -3.68 -12.14 -8.69
N LEU A 128 -2.49 -12.07 -9.31
CA LEU A 128 -2.29 -12.58 -10.66
C LEU A 128 -2.55 -14.08 -10.73
N GLY A 129 -2.05 -14.84 -9.76
CA GLY A 129 -2.35 -16.26 -9.62
C GLY A 129 -3.85 -16.51 -9.53
N ALA A 130 -4.51 -15.89 -8.54
CA ALA A 130 -5.92 -16.12 -8.29
C ALA A 130 -6.80 -15.80 -9.49
N VAL A 131 -6.56 -14.69 -10.19
CA VAL A 131 -7.43 -14.22 -11.28
C VAL A 131 -7.15 -14.93 -12.61
N PHE A 132 -5.90 -15.30 -12.89
CA PHE A 132 -5.49 -15.74 -14.24
C PHE A 132 -5.01 -17.20 -14.32
N VAL A 133 -4.81 -17.91 -13.20
CA VAL A 133 -4.35 -19.30 -13.20
C VAL A 133 -5.52 -20.25 -12.89
N PRO A 134 -5.98 -21.05 -13.87
CA PRO A 134 -7.03 -22.04 -13.65
C PRO A 134 -6.63 -23.08 -12.61
N GLY A 135 -7.56 -23.48 -11.75
CA GLY A 135 -7.33 -24.53 -10.75
C GLY A 135 -6.33 -24.19 -9.64
N LEU A 136 -5.81 -22.96 -9.54
CA LEU A 136 -4.82 -22.58 -8.51
C LEU A 136 -5.34 -22.85 -7.09
N TRP A 137 -6.63 -22.66 -6.85
CA TRP A 137 -7.22 -22.85 -5.52
C TRP A 137 -7.18 -24.31 -5.04
N SER A 138 -7.10 -25.29 -5.96
CA SER A 138 -6.96 -26.71 -5.60
C SER A 138 -5.62 -27.04 -4.93
N VAL A 139 -4.59 -26.22 -5.16
CA VAL A 139 -3.23 -26.41 -4.62
C VAL A 139 -2.81 -25.30 -3.66
N VAL A 140 -3.72 -24.38 -3.30
CA VAL A 140 -3.40 -23.15 -2.54
C VAL A 140 -2.78 -23.43 -1.17
N GLU A 141 -3.14 -24.55 -0.54
CA GLU A 141 -2.57 -24.95 0.75
C GLU A 141 -1.05 -25.19 0.69
N TRP A 142 -0.51 -25.58 -0.47
CA TRP A 142 0.94 -25.70 -0.68
C TRP A 142 1.61 -24.35 -0.91
N LEU A 143 0.86 -23.36 -1.43
CA LEU A 143 1.37 -22.00 -1.64
C LEU A 143 1.46 -21.21 -0.33
N PHE A 144 0.59 -21.47 0.64
CA PHE A 144 0.56 -20.70 1.89
C PHE A 144 1.85 -20.80 2.73
N PRO A 145 2.47 -21.98 2.96
CA PRO A 145 3.77 -22.07 3.61
C PRO A 145 4.86 -21.31 2.86
N GLY A 146 4.86 -21.37 1.53
CA GLY A 146 5.77 -20.59 0.70
C GLY A 146 5.57 -19.08 0.85
N ALA A 147 4.32 -18.63 0.91
CA ALA A 147 3.97 -17.23 1.16
C ALA A 147 4.41 -16.78 2.56
N LEU A 148 4.19 -17.60 3.59
CA LEU A 148 4.69 -17.33 4.96
C LEU A 148 6.21 -17.20 4.98
N ALA A 149 6.94 -18.09 4.30
CA ALA A 149 8.39 -18.03 4.20
C ALA A 149 8.86 -16.76 3.45
N ALA A 150 8.19 -16.38 2.36
CA ALA A 150 8.50 -15.15 1.64
C ALA A 150 8.27 -13.90 2.51
N PHE A 151 7.15 -13.81 3.22
CA PHE A 151 6.90 -12.72 4.16
C PHE A 151 7.86 -12.74 5.34
N ALA A 152 8.27 -13.92 5.84
CA ALA A 152 9.30 -14.03 6.87
C ALA A 152 10.67 -13.52 6.41
N ALA A 153 11.08 -13.82 5.17
CA ALA A 153 12.31 -13.28 4.60
C ALA A 153 12.25 -11.75 4.49
N ILE A 154 11.13 -11.20 4.01
CA ILE A 154 10.91 -9.75 3.92
C ILE A 154 10.87 -9.12 5.32
N ALA A 155 10.26 -9.80 6.29
CA ALA A 155 10.19 -9.38 7.68
C ALA A 155 11.58 -9.27 8.31
N VAL A 156 12.40 -10.32 8.19
CA VAL A 156 13.79 -10.31 8.67
C VAL A 156 14.58 -9.18 8.01
N TYR A 157 14.41 -8.98 6.71
CA TYR A 157 15.08 -7.87 6.01
C TYR A 157 14.64 -6.50 6.52
N GLY A 158 13.33 -6.28 6.67
CA GLY A 158 12.78 -5.01 7.17
C GLY A 158 13.16 -4.73 8.63
N VAL A 159 13.15 -5.75 9.49
CA VAL A 159 13.57 -5.62 10.90
C VAL A 159 15.05 -5.27 10.98
N ARG A 160 15.92 -5.92 10.20
CA ARG A 160 17.35 -5.57 10.17
C ARG A 160 17.59 -4.12 9.76
N LEU A 161 16.97 -3.67 8.66
CA LEU A 161 17.07 -2.28 8.23
C LEU A 161 16.60 -1.29 9.30
N PHE A 162 15.48 -1.61 9.96
CA PHE A 162 14.94 -0.77 11.02
C PHE A 162 15.86 -0.72 12.25
N LEU A 163 16.38 -1.87 12.70
CA LEU A 163 17.26 -1.95 13.86
C LEU A 163 18.61 -1.27 13.62
N ASP A 164 19.18 -1.38 12.42
CA ASP A 164 20.40 -0.66 12.05
C ASP A 164 20.19 0.86 12.17
N TYR A 165 19.09 1.36 11.59
CA TYR A 165 18.72 2.77 11.63
C TYR A 165 18.44 3.26 13.06
N PHE A 166 17.59 2.54 13.81
CA PHE A 166 17.20 2.94 15.17
C PHE A 166 18.36 2.79 16.15
N GLY A 167 19.15 1.73 16.04
CA GLY A 167 20.33 1.49 16.87
C GLY A 167 21.33 2.62 16.72
N ARG A 168 21.62 3.04 15.49
CA ARG A 168 22.47 4.19 15.22
C ARG A 168 21.95 5.48 15.86
N ILE A 169 20.66 5.80 15.66
CA ILE A 169 20.06 7.02 16.23
C ILE A 169 20.14 7.04 17.76
N ILE A 170 19.87 5.90 18.41
CA ILE A 170 19.88 5.78 19.87
C ILE A 170 21.31 5.89 20.42
N VAL A 171 22.28 5.25 19.77
CA VAL A 171 23.67 5.20 20.24
C VAL A 171 24.41 6.51 19.96
N GLU A 172 24.26 7.09 18.77
CA GLU A 172 25.02 8.26 18.35
C GLU A 172 24.36 9.59 18.79
N GLY A 173 23.06 9.59 19.10
CA GLY A 173 22.32 10.79 19.51
C GLY A 173 22.17 11.86 18.41
N ARG A 174 22.61 11.59 17.17
CA ARG A 174 22.65 12.53 16.04
C ARG A 174 21.31 12.59 15.28
N PHE A 175 20.21 12.76 16.00
CA PHE A 175 18.91 12.97 15.38
C PHE A 175 18.61 14.46 15.22
N ASP A 176 18.86 14.99 14.02
CA ASP A 176 18.55 16.40 13.72
C ASP A 176 17.04 16.59 13.58
N ARG A 177 16.42 17.17 14.62
CA ARG A 177 14.98 17.47 14.65
C ARG A 177 14.57 18.56 13.66
N SER A 178 15.49 19.47 13.30
CA SER A 178 15.20 20.55 12.35
C SER A 178 15.03 20.03 10.92
N GLN A 179 15.78 18.98 10.56
CA GLN A 179 15.69 18.30 9.27
C GLN A 179 14.60 17.22 9.20
N ASN A 180 14.03 16.82 10.34
CA ASN A 180 12.96 15.82 10.43
C ASN A 180 11.58 16.45 10.67
N ASN A 181 11.31 17.59 10.05
CA ASN A 181 10.00 18.26 10.12
C ASN A 181 8.95 17.61 9.19
N ASN A 182 9.03 16.30 8.95
CA ASN A 182 8.11 15.53 8.15
C ASN A 182 7.90 14.12 8.72
N LEU A 183 6.86 13.44 8.24
CA LEU A 183 6.48 12.10 8.69
C LEU A 183 7.08 11.01 7.79
N SER A 184 8.26 11.21 7.20
CA SER A 184 8.93 10.18 6.38
C SER A 184 9.22 8.90 7.17
N GLN A 185 9.30 9.02 8.51
CA GLN A 185 9.43 7.88 9.41
C GLN A 185 8.21 6.94 9.42
N LEU A 186 7.04 7.44 8.99
CA LEU A 186 5.86 6.60 8.79
C LEU A 186 6.07 5.54 7.69
N ILE A 187 7.06 5.68 6.81
CA ILE A 187 7.40 4.62 5.83
C ILE A 187 7.81 3.33 6.54
N ALA A 188 8.55 3.41 7.65
CA ALA A 188 8.93 2.23 8.44
C ALA A 188 7.71 1.55 9.06
N ILE A 189 6.81 2.35 9.65
CA ILE A 189 5.55 1.86 10.23
C ILE A 189 4.68 1.21 9.15
N PHE A 190 4.62 1.83 7.97
CA PHE A 190 3.87 1.29 6.85
C PHE A 190 4.46 -0.02 6.35
N ALA A 191 5.78 -0.15 6.30
CA ALA A 191 6.44 -1.41 5.97
C ALA A 191 6.07 -2.53 6.95
N PHE A 192 6.12 -2.28 8.26
CA PHE A 192 5.71 -3.27 9.26
C PHE A 192 4.23 -3.63 9.18
N ALA A 193 3.35 -2.64 8.99
CA ALA A 193 1.92 -2.90 8.82
C ALA A 193 1.63 -3.71 7.54
N MET A 194 2.36 -3.45 6.46
CA MET A 194 2.26 -4.23 5.20
C MET A 194 2.74 -5.68 5.37
N ILE A 195 3.87 -5.89 6.07
CA ILE A 195 4.36 -7.23 6.43
C ILE A 195 3.31 -7.96 7.27
N GLY A 196 2.71 -7.27 8.25
CA GLY A 196 1.61 -7.80 9.06
C GLY A 196 0.42 -8.25 8.21
N VAL A 197 -0.05 -7.43 7.26
CA VAL A 197 -1.10 -7.84 6.30
C VAL A 197 -0.71 -9.04 5.45
N GLY A 198 0.58 -9.15 5.10
CA GLY A 198 1.11 -10.29 4.36
C GLY A 198 0.89 -11.60 5.11
N PHE A 199 1.27 -11.66 6.39
CA PHE A 199 1.01 -12.83 7.24
C PHE A 199 -0.49 -13.08 7.48
N ALA A 200 -1.32 -12.04 7.48
CA ALA A 200 -2.77 -12.19 7.63
C ALA A 200 -3.45 -12.88 6.44
N ALA A 201 -2.83 -12.91 5.26
CA ALA A 201 -3.42 -13.58 4.09
C ALA A 201 -3.52 -15.10 4.27
N PRO A 202 -2.41 -15.85 4.53
CA PRO A 202 -2.49 -17.25 4.89
C PRO A 202 -3.36 -17.52 6.12
N ALA A 203 -3.33 -16.60 7.10
CA ALA A 203 -4.17 -16.68 8.30
C ALA A 203 -5.67 -16.76 7.97
N ALA A 204 -6.12 -15.97 7.02
CA ALA A 204 -7.55 -15.88 6.67
C ALA A 204 -8.03 -16.99 5.74
N MET A 205 -7.14 -17.61 4.97
CA MET A 205 -7.51 -18.41 3.80
C MET A 205 -7.11 -19.88 3.88
N SER A 206 -6.21 -20.26 4.80
CA SER A 206 -5.79 -21.66 4.95
C SER A 206 -6.79 -22.47 5.77
N SER A 207 -7.10 -23.67 5.31
CA SER A 207 -7.85 -24.67 6.07
C SER A 207 -6.98 -25.42 7.09
N VAL A 208 -5.65 -25.26 7.04
CA VAL A 208 -4.72 -25.90 7.97
C VAL A 208 -4.55 -25.03 9.22
N PRO A 209 -4.97 -25.50 10.42
CA PRO A 209 -4.92 -24.68 11.64
C PRO A 209 -3.53 -24.14 11.98
N ALA A 210 -2.48 -24.92 11.71
CA ALA A 210 -1.10 -24.51 11.96
C ALA A 210 -0.70 -23.30 11.09
N THR A 211 -0.93 -23.38 9.78
CA THR A 211 -0.67 -22.28 8.83
C THR A 211 -1.48 -21.04 9.20
N SER A 212 -2.77 -21.23 9.50
CA SER A 212 -3.68 -20.16 9.90
C SER A 212 -3.17 -19.44 11.16
N THR A 213 -2.83 -20.21 12.21
CA THR A 213 -2.41 -19.69 13.51
C THR A 213 -1.04 -19.01 13.44
N ILE A 214 -0.06 -19.61 12.75
CA ILE A 214 1.27 -19.00 12.58
C ILE A 214 1.15 -17.66 11.84
N GLY A 215 0.35 -17.63 10.76
CA GLY A 215 0.06 -16.39 10.04
C GLY A 215 -0.59 -15.34 10.94
N ALA A 216 -1.57 -15.72 11.77
CA ALA A 216 -2.25 -14.81 12.68
C ALA A 216 -1.30 -14.24 13.74
N VAL A 217 -0.50 -15.07 14.41
CA VAL A 217 0.44 -14.65 15.46
C VAL A 217 1.49 -13.69 14.91
N LEU A 218 2.12 -14.04 13.77
CA LEU A 218 3.11 -13.18 13.14
C LEU A 218 2.49 -11.86 12.67
N SER A 219 1.28 -11.90 12.12
CA SER A 219 0.55 -10.69 11.72
C SER A 219 0.32 -9.76 12.92
N ILE A 220 -0.21 -10.29 14.02
CA ILE A 220 -0.49 -9.53 15.25
C ILE A 220 0.80 -8.93 15.82
N CYS A 221 1.91 -9.67 15.84
CA CYS A 221 3.20 -9.17 16.29
C CYS A 221 3.65 -7.93 15.51
N PHE A 222 3.62 -7.99 14.17
CA PHE A 222 4.01 -6.86 13.32
C PHE A 222 3.05 -5.68 13.40
N LEU A 223 1.74 -5.94 13.48
CA LEU A 223 0.73 -4.88 13.66
C LEU A 223 0.87 -4.17 15.00
N SER A 224 1.19 -4.91 16.06
CA SER A 224 1.41 -4.35 17.41
C SER A 224 2.62 -3.43 17.42
N GLY A 225 3.73 -3.86 16.80
CA GLY A 225 4.92 -3.03 16.63
C GLY A 225 4.64 -1.78 15.78
N ALA A 226 3.91 -1.94 14.68
CA ALA A 226 3.49 -0.81 13.84
C ALA A 226 2.60 0.18 14.60
N LEU A 227 1.66 -0.29 15.41
CA LEU A 227 0.78 0.54 16.24
C LEU A 227 1.58 1.34 17.27
N LEU A 228 2.47 0.68 18.02
CA LEU A 228 3.32 1.34 19.01
C LEU A 228 4.16 2.45 18.37
N LEU A 229 4.82 2.14 17.26
CA LEU A 229 5.64 3.11 16.52
C LEU A 229 4.77 4.23 15.94
N ALA A 230 3.57 3.93 15.42
CA ALA A 230 2.64 4.93 14.91
C ALA A 230 2.25 5.92 16.01
N LEU A 231 1.91 5.44 17.21
CA LEU A 231 1.54 6.30 18.33
C LEU A 231 2.70 7.23 18.71
N VAL A 232 3.89 6.66 18.95
CA VAL A 232 5.07 7.45 19.34
C VAL A 232 5.43 8.48 18.28
N LYS A 233 5.58 8.04 17.02
CA LYS A 233 6.06 8.90 15.93
C LYS A 233 5.05 9.95 15.49
N THR A 234 3.76 9.66 15.58
CA THR A 234 2.73 10.65 15.27
C THR A 234 2.74 11.75 16.32
N VAL A 235 2.79 11.41 17.61
CA VAL A 235 2.84 12.41 18.69
C VAL A 235 4.09 13.28 18.58
N THR A 236 5.28 12.68 18.46
CA THR A 236 6.52 13.46 18.33
C THR A 236 6.55 14.27 17.03
N GLY A 237 6.07 13.70 15.93
CA GLY A 237 6.02 14.38 14.63
C GLY A 237 5.11 15.61 14.64
N PHE A 238 3.94 15.53 15.29
CA PHE A 238 3.07 16.70 15.45
C PHE A 238 3.69 17.77 16.34
N GLN A 239 4.38 17.38 17.44
CA GLN A 239 5.10 18.33 18.29
C GLN A 239 6.17 19.09 17.49
N ASP A 240 6.98 18.37 16.72
CA ASP A 240 8.04 18.98 15.90
C ASP A 240 7.46 19.90 14.81
N MET A 241 6.35 19.50 14.18
CA MET A 241 5.65 20.33 13.19
C MET A 241 5.03 21.59 13.79
N MET A 242 4.51 21.53 15.02
CA MET A 242 3.99 22.71 15.71
C MET A 242 5.11 23.66 16.14
N ALA A 243 6.30 23.14 16.44
CA ALA A 243 7.45 23.93 16.86
C ALA A 243 8.20 24.58 15.67
N HIS A 244 8.38 23.86 14.56
CA HIS A 244 9.26 24.27 13.45
C HIS A 244 8.54 24.44 12.10
N GLY A 245 7.23 24.14 12.04
CA GLY A 245 6.50 24.03 10.77
C GLY A 245 6.83 22.74 10.02
N ILE A 246 6.02 22.39 9.02
CA ILE A 246 6.24 21.23 8.14
C ILE A 246 6.96 21.66 6.85
N SER A 247 7.92 20.87 6.38
CA SER A 247 8.54 21.13 5.07
C SER A 247 7.54 20.93 3.92
N GLU A 248 7.65 21.79 2.90
CA GLU A 248 6.81 21.69 1.69
C GLU A 248 6.95 20.30 1.05
N GLU A 249 8.19 19.87 0.81
CA GLU A 249 8.50 18.56 0.23
C GLU A 249 7.96 17.39 1.06
N GLY A 250 8.00 17.52 2.40
CA GLY A 250 7.58 16.50 3.34
C GLY A 250 6.07 16.46 3.58
N SER A 251 5.31 17.46 3.16
CA SER A 251 3.87 17.57 3.45
C SER A 251 3.00 16.38 3.03
N PRO A 252 3.27 15.65 1.92
CA PRO A 252 2.53 14.44 1.56
C PRO A 252 2.61 13.32 2.58
N SER A 253 3.65 13.30 3.43
CA SER A 253 3.86 12.26 4.44
C SER A 253 2.74 12.20 5.48
N LEU A 254 1.98 13.29 5.70
CA LEU A 254 0.77 13.31 6.53
C LEU A 254 -0.27 12.27 6.08
N TRP A 255 -0.35 12.02 4.78
CA TRP A 255 -1.28 11.05 4.24
C TRP A 255 -0.81 9.61 4.37
N LEU A 256 0.44 9.33 4.78
CA LEU A 256 0.91 7.94 5.01
C LEU A 256 0.14 7.24 6.14
N MET A 257 -0.52 8.00 7.04
CA MET A 257 -1.39 7.40 8.05
C MET A 257 -2.58 6.66 7.43
N ILE A 258 -3.10 7.13 6.28
CA ILE A 258 -4.22 6.50 5.59
C ILE A 258 -3.92 5.06 5.17
N PRO A 259 -2.87 4.79 4.36
CA PRO A 259 -2.54 3.42 3.99
C PRO A 259 -2.13 2.57 5.18
N ILE A 260 -1.47 3.12 6.22
CA ILE A 260 -1.15 2.38 7.45
C ILE A 260 -2.43 1.85 8.11
N LEU A 261 -3.41 2.73 8.34
CA LEU A 261 -4.67 2.34 8.96
C LEU A 261 -5.47 1.38 8.06
N THR A 262 -5.51 1.61 6.75
CA THR A 262 -6.18 0.70 5.81
C THR A 262 -5.58 -0.70 5.85
N VAL A 263 -4.26 -0.85 5.77
CA VAL A 263 -3.64 -2.18 5.83
C VAL A 263 -3.91 -2.84 7.18
N SER A 264 -3.85 -2.09 8.29
CA SER A 264 -4.22 -2.61 9.61
C SER A 264 -5.67 -3.11 9.67
N VAL A 265 -6.64 -2.37 9.12
CA VAL A 265 -8.05 -2.82 9.00
C VAL A 265 -8.13 -4.14 8.24
N ILE A 266 -7.47 -4.23 7.08
CA ILE A 266 -7.48 -5.42 6.24
C ILE A 266 -6.91 -6.62 7.00
N ALA A 267 -5.80 -6.44 7.74
CA ALA A 267 -5.21 -7.50 8.53
C ALA A 267 -6.16 -7.97 9.64
N LEU A 268 -6.77 -7.04 10.40
CA LEU A 268 -7.69 -7.39 11.48
C LEU A 268 -8.92 -8.13 10.96
N VAL A 269 -9.50 -7.69 9.86
CA VAL A 269 -10.62 -8.38 9.21
C VAL A 269 -10.22 -9.80 8.76
N ARG A 270 -9.01 -9.94 8.20
CA ARG A 270 -8.45 -11.24 7.78
C ARG A 270 -8.21 -12.18 8.96
N ILE A 271 -7.57 -11.70 10.01
CA ILE A 271 -7.32 -12.48 11.23
C ILE A 271 -8.65 -12.94 11.85
N ASN A 272 -9.61 -12.03 12.00
CA ASN A 272 -10.93 -12.38 12.54
C ASN A 272 -11.64 -13.43 11.68
N HIS A 273 -11.53 -13.35 10.35
CA HIS A 273 -12.07 -14.38 9.47
C HIS A 273 -11.36 -15.74 9.64
N GLY A 274 -10.02 -15.74 9.69
CA GLY A 274 -9.22 -16.95 9.90
C GLY A 274 -9.52 -17.63 11.24
N LEU A 275 -9.61 -16.86 12.32
CA LEU A 275 -9.97 -17.35 13.64
C LEU A 275 -11.41 -17.87 13.68
N ALA A 276 -12.34 -17.25 12.96
CA ALA A 276 -13.72 -17.72 12.86
C ALA A 276 -13.81 -19.10 12.21
N VAL A 277 -13.07 -19.31 11.12
CA VAL A 277 -13.03 -20.61 10.41
C VAL A 277 -12.29 -21.67 11.24
N THR A 278 -11.18 -21.30 11.88
CA THR A 278 -10.32 -22.24 12.61
C THR A 278 -10.91 -22.66 13.96
N PHE A 279 -11.55 -21.73 14.67
CA PHE A 279 -12.01 -21.91 16.05
C PHE A 279 -13.55 -21.79 16.22
N GLY A 280 -14.31 -21.63 15.13
CA GLY A 280 -15.78 -21.51 15.18
C GLY A 280 -16.29 -20.19 15.75
N SER A 281 -15.43 -19.19 15.93
CA SER A 281 -15.80 -17.88 16.51
C SER A 281 -16.29 -16.92 15.43
N HIS A 282 -17.56 -16.97 15.04
CA HIS A 282 -18.09 -16.06 14.02
C HIS A 282 -18.28 -14.63 14.58
N PRO A 283 -17.48 -13.63 14.18
CA PRO A 283 -17.66 -12.27 14.64
C PRO A 283 -18.97 -11.69 14.11
N ALA A 284 -19.68 -10.94 14.96
CA ALA A 284 -20.89 -10.26 14.57
C ALA A 284 -20.60 -9.24 13.44
N PRO A 285 -21.41 -9.18 12.36
CA PRO A 285 -21.25 -8.19 11.29
C PRO A 285 -21.20 -6.74 11.81
N ALA A 286 -21.99 -6.44 12.85
CA ALA A 286 -22.00 -5.14 13.51
C ALA A 286 -20.62 -4.76 14.09
N GLY A 287 -19.87 -5.70 14.67
CA GLY A 287 -18.53 -5.44 15.17
C GLY A 287 -17.54 -5.09 14.05
N THR A 288 -17.69 -5.71 12.89
CA THR A 288 -16.89 -5.39 11.69
C THR A 288 -17.22 -3.99 11.17
N LEU A 289 -18.50 -3.62 11.15
CA LEU A 289 -18.94 -2.26 10.81
C LEU A 289 -18.33 -1.22 11.75
N VAL A 290 -18.42 -1.41 13.07
CA VAL A 290 -17.87 -0.47 14.05
C VAL A 290 -16.36 -0.28 13.86
N LEU A 291 -15.61 -1.38 13.71
CA LEU A 291 -14.16 -1.35 13.47
C LEU A 291 -13.79 -0.56 12.21
N ILE A 292 -14.43 -0.89 11.08
CA ILE A 292 -14.14 -0.23 9.80
C ILE A 292 -14.54 1.25 9.87
N THR A 293 -15.67 1.57 10.48
CA THR A 293 -16.15 2.96 10.62
C THR A 293 -15.21 3.79 11.46
N ALA A 294 -14.78 3.29 12.62
CA ALA A 294 -13.84 4.00 13.50
C ALA A 294 -12.52 4.30 12.79
N LEU A 295 -11.93 3.30 12.13
CA LEU A 295 -10.66 3.47 11.44
C LEU A 295 -10.79 4.28 10.15
N MET A 296 -11.93 4.21 9.45
CA MET A 296 -12.22 5.08 8.31
C MET A 296 -12.36 6.54 8.75
N GLY A 297 -13.03 6.81 9.89
CA GLY A 297 -13.15 8.16 10.46
C GLY A 297 -11.79 8.82 10.70
N VAL A 298 -10.85 8.11 11.34
CA VAL A 298 -9.48 8.60 11.54
C VAL A 298 -8.79 8.89 10.21
N GLN A 299 -8.94 8.02 9.22
CA GLN A 299 -8.35 8.23 7.88
C GLN A 299 -8.90 9.47 7.18
N LEU A 300 -10.20 9.74 7.29
CA LEU A 300 -10.81 10.95 6.73
C LEU A 300 -10.26 12.22 7.39
N VAL A 301 -10.05 12.20 8.71
CA VAL A 301 -9.43 13.33 9.43
C VAL A 301 -8.02 13.61 8.91
N PHE A 302 -7.16 12.58 8.82
CA PHE A 302 -5.81 12.73 8.25
C PHE A 302 -5.85 13.13 6.77
N GLY A 303 -6.83 12.65 6.02
CA GLY A 303 -7.08 13.03 4.63
C GLY A 303 -7.35 14.53 4.49
N LEU A 304 -8.30 15.05 5.26
CA LEU A 304 -8.67 16.47 5.27
C LEU A 304 -7.53 17.36 5.79
N LEU A 305 -6.84 16.93 6.85
CA LEU A 305 -5.70 17.63 7.40
C LEU A 305 -4.58 17.77 6.36
N GLY A 306 -4.12 16.65 5.79
CA GLY A 306 -3.06 16.67 4.79
C GLY A 306 -3.47 17.45 3.53
N LEU A 307 -4.74 17.37 3.10
CA LEU A 307 -5.25 18.17 1.99
C LEU A 307 -5.14 19.67 2.26
N THR A 308 -5.52 20.08 3.47
CA THR A 308 -5.51 21.49 3.89
C THR A 308 -4.09 22.02 3.96
N VAL A 309 -3.18 21.27 4.58
CA VAL A 309 -1.75 21.62 4.69
C VAL A 309 -1.10 21.74 3.30
N MET A 310 -1.27 20.73 2.44
CA MET A 310 -0.70 20.75 1.09
C MET A 310 -1.25 21.88 0.21
N ARG A 311 -2.53 22.24 0.36
CA ARG A 311 -3.11 23.39 -0.36
C ARG A 311 -2.52 24.72 0.11
N ARG A 312 -2.35 24.91 1.43
CA ARG A 312 -1.74 26.12 1.99
C ARG A 312 -0.28 26.28 1.56
N LEU A 313 0.45 25.18 1.46
CA LEU A 313 1.84 25.17 1.01
C LEU A 313 2.00 25.24 -0.52
N GLY A 314 0.90 25.20 -1.29
CA GLY A 314 0.98 25.20 -2.75
C GLY A 314 1.53 23.91 -3.37
N TYR A 315 1.61 22.81 -2.61
CA TYR A 315 2.29 21.57 -3.03
C TYR A 315 1.78 21.04 -4.38
N PHE A 316 0.46 21.00 -4.57
CA PHE A 316 -0.15 20.52 -5.82
C PHE A 316 0.20 21.38 -7.03
N ARG A 317 0.37 22.70 -6.81
CA ARG A 317 0.79 23.64 -7.85
C ARG A 317 2.26 23.44 -8.16
N ASP A 318 3.11 23.32 -7.15
CA ASP A 318 4.56 23.40 -7.32
C ASP A 318 5.20 22.05 -7.71
N TYR A 319 4.82 20.94 -7.07
CA TYR A 319 5.41 19.60 -7.30
C TYR A 319 4.64 18.78 -8.35
N LEU A 320 3.31 18.91 -8.38
CA LEU A 320 2.45 18.10 -9.25
C LEU A 320 2.27 18.74 -10.64
N ARG A 321 2.21 20.06 -10.71
CA ARG A 321 2.00 20.82 -11.96
C ARG A 321 3.15 21.77 -12.32
N GLY A 322 3.98 22.17 -11.35
CA GLY A 322 5.04 23.16 -11.50
C GLY A 322 6.41 22.54 -11.70
N ASP A 323 7.47 23.27 -11.39
CA ASP A 323 8.85 22.90 -11.76
C ASP A 323 9.65 22.24 -10.63
N LYS A 324 9.05 22.02 -9.45
CA LYS A 324 9.70 21.30 -8.34
C LYS A 324 9.54 19.79 -8.51
N TYR A 325 10.54 19.04 -8.07
CA TYR A 325 10.55 17.58 -8.13
C TYR A 325 10.94 16.98 -6.80
N SER A 326 10.18 15.97 -6.38
CA SER A 326 10.55 15.15 -5.22
C SER A 326 10.11 13.70 -5.44
N PRO A 327 11.02 12.72 -5.24
CA PRO A 327 10.66 11.31 -5.17
C PRO A 327 9.58 10.99 -4.12
N LEU A 328 9.47 11.82 -3.06
CA LEU A 328 8.44 11.66 -2.03
C LEU A 328 7.03 11.94 -2.56
N SER A 329 6.87 12.59 -3.71
CA SER A 329 5.55 12.80 -4.33
C SER A 329 4.80 11.49 -4.61
N PHE A 330 5.51 10.36 -4.79
CA PHE A 330 4.88 9.05 -4.96
C PHE A 330 4.13 8.56 -3.70
N THR A 331 4.38 9.15 -2.54
CA THR A 331 3.59 8.89 -1.32
C THR A 331 2.12 9.29 -1.47
N LEU A 332 1.76 10.14 -2.45
CA LEU A 332 0.36 10.52 -2.74
C LEU A 332 -0.48 9.37 -3.32
N ILE A 333 0.15 8.33 -3.87
CA ILE A 333 -0.57 7.26 -4.58
C ILE A 333 -1.22 6.27 -3.60
N CYS A 334 -0.47 5.79 -2.61
CA CYS A 334 -0.96 4.80 -1.64
C CYS A 334 -2.20 5.26 -0.85
N PRO A 335 -2.32 6.52 -0.39
CA PRO A 335 -3.51 7.04 0.28
C PRO A 335 -4.77 6.97 -0.59
N GLY A 336 -4.67 7.29 -1.88
CA GLY A 336 -5.80 7.20 -2.79
C GLY A 336 -6.28 5.76 -3.01
N VAL A 337 -5.33 4.83 -3.20
CA VAL A 337 -5.64 3.38 -3.24
C VAL A 337 -6.25 2.91 -1.92
N ALA A 338 -5.68 3.33 -0.79
CA ALA A 338 -6.10 2.92 0.54
C ALA A 338 -7.53 3.36 0.85
N LEU A 339 -7.88 4.63 0.60
CA LEU A 339 -9.25 5.14 0.72
C LEU A 339 -10.23 4.35 -0.15
N PHE A 340 -9.84 4.00 -1.37
CA PHE A 340 -10.65 3.18 -2.25
C PHE A 340 -10.90 1.78 -1.66
N VAL A 341 -9.86 1.13 -1.17
CA VAL A 341 -9.95 -0.23 -0.60
C VAL A 341 -10.78 -0.23 0.68
N VAL A 342 -10.46 0.63 1.66
CA VAL A 342 -11.23 0.69 2.91
C VAL A 342 -12.67 1.14 2.67
N GLY A 343 -12.90 2.04 1.70
CA GLY A 343 -14.24 2.43 1.29
C GLY A 343 -15.05 1.25 0.73
N ASN A 344 -14.43 0.39 -0.08
CA ASN A 344 -15.08 -0.84 -0.55
C ASN A 344 -15.39 -1.80 0.61
N PHE A 345 -14.50 -1.93 1.59
CA PHE A 345 -14.73 -2.71 2.81
C PHE A 345 -15.89 -2.13 3.62
N PHE A 346 -15.95 -0.82 3.80
CA PHE A 346 -17.04 -0.14 4.49
C PHE A 346 -18.38 -0.37 3.80
N VAL A 347 -18.45 -0.18 2.48
CA VAL A 347 -19.68 -0.38 1.71
C VAL A 347 -20.13 -1.85 1.77
N HIS A 348 -19.22 -2.80 1.53
CA HIS A 348 -19.63 -4.20 1.34
C HIS A 348 -19.64 -5.04 2.62
N LEU A 349 -18.63 -4.90 3.49
CA LEU A 349 -18.59 -5.62 4.77
C LEU A 349 -19.28 -4.84 5.88
N GLY A 350 -19.29 -3.50 5.79
CA GLY A 350 -19.96 -2.65 6.77
C GLY A 350 -21.46 -2.50 6.51
N LEU A 351 -21.87 -2.07 5.31
CA LEU A 351 -23.29 -1.75 5.03
C LEU A 351 -24.08 -2.90 4.41
N ILE A 352 -23.54 -3.54 3.37
CA ILE A 352 -24.26 -4.62 2.67
C ILE A 352 -24.38 -5.87 3.56
N LYS A 353 -23.29 -6.31 4.19
CA LYS A 353 -23.32 -7.49 5.07
C LYS A 353 -24.16 -7.33 6.33
N THR A 354 -24.43 -6.10 6.79
CA THR A 354 -25.33 -5.85 7.92
C THR A 354 -26.79 -5.69 7.49
N GLY A 355 -27.09 -5.75 6.19
CA GLY A 355 -28.44 -5.56 5.65
C GLY A 355 -28.89 -4.10 5.63
N LEU A 356 -27.98 -3.12 5.75
CA LEU A 356 -28.33 -1.70 5.70
C LEU A 356 -28.50 -1.19 4.27
N VAL A 357 -27.84 -1.84 3.29
CA VAL A 357 -27.90 -1.48 1.87
C VAL A 357 -27.95 -2.76 1.04
N ASP A 358 -28.88 -2.83 0.09
CA ASP A 358 -28.95 -3.96 -0.83
C ASP A 358 -27.88 -3.88 -1.91
N LYS A 359 -27.25 -5.02 -2.20
CA LYS A 359 -26.28 -5.14 -3.28
C LYS A 359 -26.95 -4.84 -4.63
N TYR A 360 -26.29 -4.01 -5.45
CA TYR A 360 -26.79 -3.48 -6.74
C TYR A 360 -27.97 -2.50 -6.66
N SER A 361 -28.39 -2.07 -5.47
CA SER A 361 -29.34 -0.96 -5.34
C SER A 361 -28.76 0.37 -5.87
N LEU A 362 -29.64 1.34 -6.15
CA LEU A 362 -29.23 2.70 -6.49
C LEU A 362 -28.35 3.34 -5.39
N VAL A 363 -28.65 3.05 -4.12
CA VAL A 363 -27.86 3.53 -2.97
C VAL A 363 -26.45 2.93 -3.00
N HIS A 364 -26.33 1.62 -3.26
CA HIS A 364 -25.04 0.97 -3.43
C HIS A 364 -24.21 1.61 -4.56
N LEU A 365 -24.82 1.86 -5.72
CA LEU A 365 -24.13 2.50 -6.85
C LEU A 365 -23.71 3.93 -6.52
N ALA A 366 -24.56 4.71 -5.83
CA ALA A 366 -24.24 6.05 -5.39
C ALA A 366 -23.05 6.09 -4.40
N LEU A 367 -22.98 5.12 -3.48
CA LEU A 367 -21.85 4.98 -2.55
C LEU A 367 -20.54 4.59 -3.25
N MET A 368 -20.61 3.92 -4.40
CA MET A 368 -19.43 3.56 -5.19
C MET A 368 -18.86 4.75 -5.97
N LEU A 369 -19.67 5.73 -6.39
CA LEU A 369 -19.22 6.91 -7.17
C LEU A 369 -18.03 7.67 -6.55
N PRO A 370 -18.03 8.06 -5.26
CA PRO A 370 -16.88 8.75 -4.67
C PRO A 370 -15.63 7.88 -4.64
N LEU A 371 -15.78 6.56 -4.48
CA LEU A 371 -14.66 5.62 -4.53
C LEU A 371 -14.05 5.59 -5.93
N VAL A 372 -14.89 5.40 -6.96
CA VAL A 372 -14.46 5.41 -8.38
C VAL A 372 -13.73 6.71 -8.71
N TYR A 373 -14.25 7.85 -8.24
CA TYR A 373 -13.61 9.15 -8.44
C TYR A 373 -12.21 9.22 -7.80
N VAL A 374 -12.05 8.74 -6.56
CA VAL A 374 -10.75 8.68 -5.88
C VAL A 374 -9.78 7.76 -6.64
N GLN A 375 -10.24 6.59 -7.11
CA GLN A 375 -9.42 5.69 -7.90
C GLN A 375 -8.95 6.35 -9.19
N TRP A 376 -9.86 6.99 -9.94
CA TRP A 376 -9.54 7.70 -11.17
C TRP A 376 -8.51 8.82 -10.94
N LYS A 377 -8.70 9.65 -9.91
CA LYS A 377 -7.72 10.69 -9.54
C LYS A 377 -6.36 10.11 -9.16
N THR A 378 -6.35 8.96 -8.49
CA THR A 378 -5.12 8.26 -8.12
C THR A 378 -4.37 7.76 -9.35
N ILE A 379 -5.09 7.18 -10.32
CA ILE A 379 -4.51 6.75 -11.60
C ILE A 379 -3.92 7.94 -12.36
N ALA A 380 -4.67 9.04 -12.49
CA ALA A 380 -4.20 10.25 -13.17
C ALA A 380 -2.96 10.86 -12.50
N THR A 381 -2.91 10.85 -11.16
CA THR A 381 -1.76 11.33 -10.39
C THR A 381 -0.54 10.42 -10.62
N ASN A 382 -0.72 9.10 -10.58
CA ASN A 382 0.35 8.13 -10.83
C ASN A 382 0.94 8.25 -12.24
N GLU A 383 0.09 8.46 -13.26
CA GLU A 383 0.53 8.76 -14.62
C GLU A 383 1.36 10.03 -14.69
N THR A 384 0.87 11.10 -14.06
CA THR A 384 1.54 12.41 -14.06
C THR A 384 2.92 12.32 -13.42
N LEU A 385 3.02 11.70 -12.25
CA LEU A 385 4.28 11.50 -11.53
C LEU A 385 5.24 10.59 -12.29
N THR A 386 4.74 9.49 -12.86
CA THR A 386 5.57 8.57 -13.66
C THR A 386 6.17 9.29 -14.87
N ARG A 387 5.38 10.10 -15.58
CA ARG A 387 5.86 10.88 -16.73
C ARG A 387 6.87 11.94 -16.34
N ARG A 388 6.70 12.59 -15.19
CA ARG A 388 7.56 13.70 -14.74
C ARG A 388 8.87 13.24 -14.11
N LEU A 389 8.81 12.23 -13.25
CA LEU A 389 9.94 11.79 -12.42
C LEU A 389 10.74 10.65 -13.04
N LEU A 390 10.10 9.76 -13.80
CA LEU A 390 10.73 8.50 -14.23
C LEU A 390 11.04 8.42 -15.73
N LYS A 391 10.39 9.26 -16.56
CA LYS A 391 10.58 9.26 -18.01
C LYS A 391 11.88 9.98 -18.41
N VAL A 392 12.55 9.45 -19.44
CA VAL A 392 13.59 10.16 -20.19
C VAL A 392 13.00 11.41 -20.87
N GLY A 393 13.67 12.55 -20.74
CA GLY A 393 13.18 13.88 -21.14
C GLY A 393 12.05 14.42 -20.25
N GLY A 394 11.74 13.73 -19.15
CA GLY A 394 10.78 14.19 -18.14
C GLY A 394 11.32 15.38 -17.35
N GLY A 395 10.43 16.09 -16.67
CA GLY A 395 10.74 17.33 -15.98
C GLY A 395 11.97 17.30 -15.07
N ALA A 396 12.15 16.23 -14.29
CA ALA A 396 13.30 16.11 -13.39
C ALA A 396 14.67 15.93 -14.09
N GLU A 397 14.74 15.65 -15.40
CA GLU A 397 15.99 15.52 -16.15
C GLU A 397 16.42 16.90 -16.70
N LYS A 398 15.44 17.76 -16.99
CA LYS A 398 15.67 19.13 -17.45
C LYS A 398 16.28 20.03 -16.37
N VAL A 399 16.00 19.75 -15.09
CA VAL A 399 16.59 20.50 -13.96
C VAL A 399 18.01 20.03 -13.65
N VAL A 400 18.29 18.72 -13.70
CA VAL A 400 19.65 18.19 -13.53
C VAL A 400 20.57 18.62 -14.68
N GLY A 401 20.04 18.72 -15.91
CA GLY A 401 20.78 19.25 -17.07
C GLY A 401 21.02 20.77 -17.08
N GLN A 402 20.48 21.52 -16.11
CA GLN A 402 20.75 22.95 -15.91
C GLN A 402 21.71 23.22 -14.74
N ALA A 403 22.09 22.19 -13.99
CA ALA A 403 23.00 22.26 -12.84
C ALA A 403 24.41 21.68 -13.15
N VAL A 404 24.68 21.40 -14.43
CA VAL A 404 26.01 21.14 -15.03
C VAL A 404 26.28 22.29 -15.98
#